data_AF-H0PXC7-F1
#
_entry.id   AF-H0PXC7-F1
#
_cell.length_a   1.000
_cell.length_b   1.000
_cell.length_c   1.000
_cell.angle_alpha   90.00
_cell.angle_beta   90.00
_cell.angle_gamma   90.00
#
_symmetry.space_group_name_H-M   'P 1'
#
loop_
_entity.id
_entity.type
_entity.pdbx_description
1 polymer ?
#
loop_
_entity_poly.entity_id
_entity_poly.type
_entity_poly.pdbx_seq_one_letter_code
_entity_poly.pdbx_strand_id
1 'polypeptide(L)'
;MSETLAPDASAIIAASPFLGELVKMMRAQDIYGSWDGKTDAEVLAPFVVDKAARKLIPIIDDPDPEVLWRLELFYNAIGIAIERRTSFIASPMIKINHEGFGRAILSAGRLIVYSKYHRDVHRFGFDTLQALGEAGDRIIEDAAAMVARFPDVANFG
;
A
#
# COMPACT_ATOMS: atom_id res chain seq x y z
N MET A 1 26.03 -0.71 26.77
CA MET A 1 25.71 -0.20 25.42
C MET A 1 24.29 -0.64 25.14
N SER A 2 23.34 0.30 25.04
CA SER A 2 21.93 -0.03 24.85
C SER A 2 21.73 -0.55 23.44
N GLU A 3 21.49 -1.85 23.31
CA GLU A 3 21.06 -2.47 22.07
C GLU A 3 19.63 -2.00 21.82
N THR A 4 19.46 -1.02 20.94
CA THR A 4 18.14 -0.61 20.47
C THR A 4 17.57 -1.77 19.66
N LEU A 5 16.82 -2.66 20.33
CA LEU A 5 16.07 -3.73 19.69
C LEU A 5 15.18 -3.11 18.61
N ALA A 6 15.34 -3.57 17.37
CA ALA A 6 14.41 -3.23 16.30
C ALA A 6 12.98 -3.52 16.78
N PRO A 7 12.01 -2.63 16.52
CA PRO A 7 10.64 -2.84 16.99
C PRO A 7 10.09 -4.17 16.46
N ASP A 8 9.41 -4.91 17.34
CA ASP A 8 8.75 -6.17 17.00
C ASP A 8 7.77 -5.96 15.83
N ALA A 9 7.76 -6.87 14.86
CA ALA A 9 6.94 -6.76 13.66
C ALA A 9 5.44 -6.66 13.98
N SER A 10 4.99 -7.35 15.03
CA SER A 10 3.62 -7.23 15.53
C SER A 10 3.29 -5.81 15.99
N ALA A 11 4.21 -5.16 16.71
CA ALA A 11 4.05 -3.78 17.16
C ALA A 11 4.05 -2.79 16.00
N ILE A 12 4.88 -3.00 14.97
CA ILE A 12 4.90 -2.18 13.74
C ILE A 12 3.55 -2.26 13.03
N ILE A 13 3.01 -3.46 12.84
CA ILE A 13 1.72 -3.67 12.16
C ILE A 13 0.58 -3.05 12.98
N ALA A 14 0.58 -3.24 14.30
CA ALA A 14 -0.45 -2.69 15.18
C ALA A 14 -0.45 -1.16 15.24
N ALA A 15 0.70 -0.52 15.07
CA ALA A 15 0.83 0.94 15.09
C ALA A 15 0.42 1.60 13.77
N SER A 16 0.36 0.85 12.67
CA SER A 16 0.07 1.39 11.33
C SER A 16 -1.38 1.14 10.92
N PRO A 17 -2.22 2.18 10.74
CA PRO A 17 -3.57 2.01 10.21
C PRO A 17 -3.57 1.39 8.81
N PHE A 18 -2.53 1.62 8.02
CA PHE A 18 -2.35 0.99 6.71
C PHE A 18 -2.04 -0.52 6.80
N LEU A 19 -1.00 -0.91 7.57
CA LEU A 19 -0.57 -2.31 7.59
C LEU A 19 -1.66 -3.24 8.11
N GLY A 20 -2.43 -2.80 9.11
CA GLY A 20 -3.56 -3.57 9.62
C GLY A 20 -4.63 -3.88 8.57
N GLU A 21 -4.93 -2.94 7.66
CA GLU A 21 -5.86 -3.18 6.55
C GLU A 21 -5.23 -4.04 5.44
N LEU A 22 -3.93 -3.86 5.16
CA LEU A 22 -3.22 -4.67 4.18
C LEU A 22 -3.17 -6.16 4.59
N VAL A 23 -2.94 -6.46 5.87
CA VAL A 23 -2.98 -7.83 6.40
C VAL A 23 -4.36 -8.45 6.19
N LYS A 24 -5.44 -7.73 6.53
CA LYS A 24 -6.80 -8.24 6.37
C LYS A 24 -7.11 -8.54 4.91
N MET A 25 -6.72 -7.63 4.00
CA MET A 25 -6.89 -7.83 2.57
C MET A 25 -6.13 -9.03 2.05
N MET A 26 -4.86 -9.18 2.44
CA MET A 26 -4.06 -10.36 2.08
C MET A 26 -4.76 -11.62 2.58
N ARG A 27 -5.09 -11.72 3.87
CA ARG A 27 -5.75 -12.90 4.43
C ARG A 27 -7.09 -13.22 3.78
N ALA A 28 -7.84 -12.21 3.33
CA ALA A 28 -9.10 -12.43 2.61
C ALA A 28 -8.91 -13.09 1.23
N GLN A 29 -7.72 -13.02 0.64
CA GLN A 29 -7.39 -13.66 -0.64
C GLN A 29 -6.94 -15.12 -0.48
N ASP A 30 -6.65 -15.55 0.75
CA ASP A 30 -6.20 -16.91 1.05
C ASP A 30 -7.38 -17.89 1.17
N ILE A 31 -8.11 -18.07 0.09
CA ILE A 31 -9.33 -18.90 0.02
C ILE A 31 -9.06 -20.36 0.43
N TYR A 32 -7.85 -20.85 0.20
CA TYR A 32 -7.46 -22.24 0.45
C TYR A 32 -6.63 -22.44 1.73
N GLY A 33 -6.41 -21.41 2.55
CA GLY A 33 -5.66 -21.51 3.81
C GLY A 33 -4.17 -21.80 3.64
N SER A 34 -3.56 -21.37 2.54
CA SER A 34 -2.12 -21.54 2.27
C SER A 34 -1.23 -20.77 3.25
N TRP A 35 -1.78 -19.80 3.96
CA TRP A 35 -1.12 -18.98 4.98
C TRP A 35 -1.62 -19.26 6.39
N ASP A 36 -2.34 -20.36 6.60
CA ASP A 36 -2.69 -20.84 7.93
C ASP A 36 -1.42 -21.09 8.75
N GLY A 37 -1.40 -20.55 9.97
CA GLY A 37 -0.24 -20.62 10.86
C GLY A 37 0.89 -19.63 10.55
N LYS A 38 0.84 -18.88 9.43
CA LYS A 38 1.79 -17.78 9.18
C LYS A 38 1.44 -16.55 10.00
N THR A 39 2.47 -15.89 10.52
CA THR A 39 2.37 -14.59 11.18
C THR A 39 2.00 -13.50 10.16
N ASP A 40 1.45 -12.38 10.64
CA ASP A 40 1.10 -11.25 9.76
C ASP A 40 2.33 -10.67 9.04
N ALA A 41 3.50 -10.70 9.69
CA ALA A 41 4.76 -10.28 9.08
C ALA A 41 5.15 -11.20 7.90
N GLU A 42 4.97 -12.52 8.04
CA GLU A 42 5.22 -13.47 6.96
C GLU A 42 4.21 -13.32 5.81
N VAL A 43 2.96 -12.99 6.11
CA VAL A 43 1.94 -12.68 5.09
C VAL A 43 2.32 -11.43 4.30
N LEU A 44 2.90 -10.41 4.95
CA LEU A 44 3.35 -9.18 4.29
C LEU A 44 4.76 -9.24 3.70
N ALA A 45 5.51 -10.32 3.93
CA ALA A 45 6.87 -10.48 3.42
C ALA A 45 7.03 -10.21 1.90
N PRO A 46 6.07 -10.55 1.01
CA PRO A 46 6.17 -10.24 -0.42
C PRO A 46 6.27 -8.75 -0.75
N PHE A 47 5.88 -7.85 0.16
CA PHE A 47 6.02 -6.40 0.00
C PHE A 47 7.39 -5.88 0.43
N VAL A 48 8.17 -6.68 1.17
CA VAL A 48 9.48 -6.31 1.67
C VAL A 48 10.56 -6.96 0.80
N VAL A 49 11.27 -6.15 0.04
CA VAL A 49 12.27 -6.61 -0.93
C VAL A 49 13.59 -5.92 -0.63
N ASP A 50 14.65 -6.72 -0.45
CA ASP A 50 16.00 -6.21 -0.28
C ASP A 50 16.34 -5.20 -1.39
N LYS A 51 16.88 -4.04 -1.00
CA LYS A 51 17.17 -2.93 -1.89
C LYS A 51 18.13 -3.30 -3.03
N ALA A 52 19.12 -4.14 -2.77
CA ALA A 52 20.06 -4.64 -3.78
C ALA A 52 19.35 -5.62 -4.71
N ALA A 53 18.60 -6.59 -4.18
CA ALA A 53 17.82 -7.53 -4.99
C ALA A 53 16.82 -6.81 -5.92
N ARG A 54 16.11 -5.81 -5.38
CA ARG A 54 15.13 -5.00 -6.12
C ARG A 54 15.75 -4.26 -7.31
N LYS A 55 17.01 -3.82 -7.20
CA LYS A 55 17.73 -3.16 -8.30
C LYS A 55 18.16 -4.12 -9.40
N LEU A 56 18.31 -5.41 -9.09
CA LEU A 56 18.69 -6.43 -10.07
C LEU A 56 17.51 -6.88 -10.93
N ILE A 57 16.27 -6.59 -10.52
CA ILE A 57 15.07 -6.91 -11.31
C ILE A 57 15.14 -6.13 -12.63
N PRO A 58 15.15 -6.81 -13.79
CA PRO A 58 15.14 -6.15 -15.09
C PRO A 58 13.76 -5.50 -15.34
N ILE A 59 13.78 -4.37 -16.03
CA ILE A 59 12.56 -3.65 -16.45
C ILE A 59 12.40 -3.96 -17.93
N ILE A 60 11.80 -5.11 -18.23
CA ILE A 60 11.63 -5.62 -19.58
C ILE A 60 10.21 -6.15 -19.67
N ASP A 61 9.49 -5.71 -20.71
CA ASP A 61 8.11 -6.14 -20.97
C ASP A 61 7.16 -5.85 -19.80
N ASP A 62 5.95 -6.40 -19.81
CA ASP A 62 4.95 -6.25 -18.74
C ASP A 62 5.51 -6.59 -17.33
N PRO A 63 5.17 -5.81 -16.29
CA PRO A 63 5.43 -6.22 -14.91
C PRO A 63 4.72 -7.54 -14.57
N ASP A 64 5.34 -8.34 -13.72
CA ASP A 64 4.76 -9.60 -13.23
C ASP A 64 3.34 -9.35 -12.67
N PRO A 65 2.33 -10.17 -13.04
CA PRO A 65 0.96 -10.04 -12.53
C PRO A 65 0.87 -10.02 -11.00
N GLU A 66 1.73 -10.76 -10.31
CA GLU A 66 1.79 -10.74 -8.84
C GLU A 66 2.23 -9.37 -8.32
N VAL A 67 3.19 -8.73 -9.00
CA VAL A 67 3.65 -7.38 -8.64
C VAL A 67 2.54 -6.35 -8.84
N LEU A 68 1.80 -6.44 -9.95
CA LEU A 68 0.64 -5.57 -10.20
C LEU A 68 -0.48 -5.79 -9.17
N TRP A 69 -0.74 -7.04 -8.80
CA TRP A 69 -1.71 -7.38 -7.77
C TRP A 69 -1.32 -6.83 -6.40
N ARG A 70 -0.05 -6.95 -5.99
CA ARG A 70 0.45 -6.34 -4.75
C ARG A 70 0.34 -4.81 -4.79
N LEU A 71 0.63 -4.17 -5.92
CA LEU A 71 0.44 -2.73 -6.09
C LEU A 71 -1.04 -2.34 -5.91
N GLU A 72 -1.96 -3.14 -6.45
CA GLU A 72 -3.40 -2.92 -6.30
C GLU A 72 -3.85 -3.08 -4.84
N LEU A 73 -3.43 -4.16 -4.17
CA LEU A 73 -3.71 -4.38 -2.74
C LEU A 73 -3.16 -3.25 -1.86
N PHE A 74 -1.96 -2.76 -2.17
CA PHE A 74 -1.36 -1.62 -1.47
C PHE A 74 -2.27 -0.39 -1.51
N TYR A 75 -2.78 0.00 -2.68
CA TYR A 75 -3.66 1.16 -2.78
C TYR A 75 -5.09 0.92 -2.28
N ASN A 76 -5.60 -0.30 -2.40
CA ASN A 76 -6.90 -0.67 -1.83
C ASN A 76 -6.89 -0.57 -0.30
N ALA A 77 -5.84 -1.08 0.35
CA ALA A 77 -5.69 -0.98 1.80
C ALA A 77 -5.59 0.48 2.28
N ILE A 78 -4.88 1.33 1.52
CA ILE A 78 -4.85 2.78 1.77
C ILE A 78 -6.26 3.39 1.65
N GLY A 79 -7.02 3.03 0.61
CA GLY A 79 -8.39 3.51 0.39
C GLY A 79 -9.30 3.22 1.59
N ILE A 80 -9.28 1.99 2.09
CA ILE A 80 -10.02 1.57 3.28
C ILE A 80 -9.55 2.37 4.51
N ALA A 81 -8.25 2.53 4.70
CA ALA A 81 -7.72 3.25 5.86
C ALA A 81 -8.07 4.75 5.81
N ILE A 82 -8.12 5.38 4.63
CA ILE A 82 -8.63 6.75 4.46
C ILE A 82 -10.11 6.82 4.82
N GLU A 83 -10.92 5.87 4.38
CA GLU A 83 -12.35 5.83 4.72
C GLU A 83 -12.56 5.73 6.23
N ARG A 84 -11.83 4.84 6.92
CA ARG A 84 -11.90 4.74 8.39
C ARG A 84 -11.53 6.03 9.10
N ARG A 85 -10.59 6.80 8.54
CA ARG A 85 -10.10 8.05 9.14
C ARG A 85 -11.00 9.25 8.84
N THR A 86 -11.65 9.28 7.68
CA THR A 86 -12.32 10.47 7.16
C THR A 86 -13.83 10.32 6.99
N SER A 87 -14.35 9.09 7.06
CA SER A 87 -15.73 8.72 6.69
C SER A 87 -16.09 8.94 5.21
N PHE A 88 -15.12 9.25 4.36
CA PHE A 88 -15.30 9.32 2.91
C PHE A 88 -14.66 8.11 2.24
N ILE A 89 -15.43 7.41 1.41
CA ILE A 89 -14.93 6.28 0.63
C ILE A 89 -13.85 6.79 -0.33
N ALA A 90 -12.63 6.27 -0.19
CA ALA A 90 -11.53 6.56 -1.08
C ALA A 90 -11.25 5.34 -1.98
N SER A 91 -11.52 5.48 -3.28
CA SER A 91 -11.34 4.40 -4.25
C SER A 91 -10.11 4.64 -5.11
N PRO A 92 -9.23 3.63 -5.28
CA PRO A 92 -8.09 3.74 -6.16
C PRO A 92 -8.46 3.49 -7.63
N MET A 93 -7.75 4.17 -8.53
CA MET A 93 -7.68 3.84 -9.94
C MET A 93 -6.22 3.80 -10.36
N ILE A 94 -5.80 2.66 -10.91
CA ILE A 94 -4.41 2.40 -11.27
C ILE A 94 -4.36 2.03 -12.74
N LYS A 95 -3.53 2.73 -13.50
CA LYS A 95 -3.19 2.33 -14.87
C LYS A 95 -1.69 2.25 -15.00
N ILE A 96 -1.19 1.02 -15.16
CA ILE A 96 0.19 0.72 -15.53
C ILE A 96 0.21 0.26 -17.00
N ASN A 97 1.26 0.63 -17.73
CA ASN A 97 1.52 0.17 -19.09
C ASN A 97 2.53 -1.00 -19.08
N HIS A 98 2.77 -1.58 -20.25
CA HIS A 98 3.70 -2.70 -20.39
C HIS A 98 5.13 -2.36 -19.95
N GLU A 99 5.58 -1.12 -20.10
CA GLU A 99 6.92 -0.74 -19.62
C GLU A 99 7.01 -0.51 -18.10
N GLY A 100 5.94 -0.76 -17.33
CA GLY A 100 5.91 -0.52 -15.89
C GLY A 100 5.79 0.96 -15.50
N PHE A 101 5.36 1.81 -16.43
CA PHE A 101 5.04 3.22 -16.18
C PHE A 101 3.54 3.40 -16.04
N GLY A 102 3.13 4.33 -15.18
CA GLY A 102 1.71 4.55 -15.00
C GLY A 102 1.35 5.59 -13.97
N ARG A 103 0.10 5.54 -13.54
CA ARG A 103 -0.42 6.43 -12.50
C ARG A 103 -1.36 5.67 -11.59
N ALA A 104 -1.20 5.91 -10.29
CA ALA A 104 -2.17 5.56 -9.27
C ALA A 104 -2.80 6.85 -8.74
N ILE A 105 -4.12 6.90 -8.72
CA ILE A 105 -4.90 7.97 -8.08
C ILE A 105 -5.83 7.36 -7.04
N LEU A 106 -6.11 8.10 -5.97
CA LEU A 106 -7.24 7.80 -5.07
C LEU A 106 -8.22 8.96 -5.13
N SER A 107 -9.50 8.64 -5.23
CA SER A 107 -10.58 9.63 -5.26
C SER A 107 -11.57 9.41 -4.12
N ALA A 108 -11.96 10.48 -3.46
CA ALA A 108 -13.12 10.54 -2.56
C ALA A 108 -14.15 11.48 -3.18
N GLY A 109 -15.36 10.99 -3.49
CA GLY A 109 -16.32 11.74 -4.31
C GLY A 109 -15.71 12.18 -5.64
N ARG A 110 -15.62 13.50 -5.89
CA ARG A 110 -14.93 14.07 -7.07
C ARG A 110 -13.55 14.63 -6.77
N LEU A 111 -13.05 14.45 -5.54
CA LEU A 111 -11.74 14.94 -5.11
C LEU A 111 -10.68 13.87 -5.32
N ILE A 112 -9.63 14.17 -6.10
CA ILE A 112 -8.41 13.36 -6.12
C ILE A 112 -7.59 13.68 -4.87
N VAL A 113 -7.63 12.77 -3.89
CA VAL A 113 -6.95 12.91 -2.59
C VAL A 113 -5.49 12.44 -2.63
N TYR A 114 -5.15 11.61 -3.61
CA TYR A 114 -3.79 11.17 -3.90
C TYR A 114 -3.56 10.99 -5.40
N SER A 115 -2.37 11.32 -5.86
CA SER A 115 -1.97 11.10 -7.25
C SER A 115 -0.46 10.91 -7.35
N LYS A 116 -0.02 9.74 -7.82
CA LYS A 116 1.39 9.43 -8.05
C LYS A 116 1.59 8.81 -9.42
N TYR A 117 2.57 9.32 -10.14
CA TYR A 117 3.14 8.63 -11.30
C TYR A 117 4.11 7.56 -10.84
N HIS A 118 3.97 6.36 -11.39
CA HIS A 118 4.87 5.24 -11.17
C HIS A 118 5.81 5.06 -12.33
N ARG A 119 7.01 4.61 -12.00
CA ARG A 119 8.07 4.17 -12.90
C ARG A 119 8.63 2.89 -12.30
N ASP A 120 9.14 2.01 -13.16
CA ASP A 120 9.80 0.77 -12.77
C ASP A 120 8.92 -0.11 -11.87
N VAL A 121 7.61 -0.25 -12.18
CA VAL A 121 6.66 -1.01 -11.34
C VAL A 121 7.10 -2.47 -11.13
N HIS A 122 7.88 -3.05 -12.05
CA HIS A 122 8.56 -4.35 -11.87
C HIS A 122 9.30 -4.47 -10.53
N ARG A 123 9.78 -3.34 -10.02
CA ARG A 123 10.55 -3.20 -8.78
C ARG A 123 9.70 -2.79 -7.59
N PHE A 124 8.37 -2.90 -7.66
CA PHE A 124 7.53 -2.53 -6.53
C PHE A 124 7.82 -3.40 -5.29
N GLY A 125 8.11 -2.74 -4.17
CA GLY A 125 8.48 -3.33 -2.89
C GLY A 125 9.16 -2.29 -2.00
N PHE A 126 9.37 -2.61 -0.73
CA PHE A 126 9.91 -1.71 0.29
C PHE A 126 11.10 -2.33 1.00
N ASP A 127 12.01 -1.51 1.50
CA ASP A 127 13.27 -1.99 2.09
C ASP A 127 13.01 -2.73 3.43
N THR A 128 11.98 -2.32 4.18
CA THR A 128 11.58 -2.92 5.46
C THR A 128 10.06 -2.85 5.64
N LEU A 129 9.52 -3.63 6.58
CA LEU A 129 8.12 -3.55 7.00
C LEU A 129 7.75 -2.15 7.53
N GLN A 130 8.67 -1.52 8.27
CA GLN A 130 8.49 -0.16 8.75
C GLN A 130 8.37 0.84 7.59
N ALA A 131 9.24 0.74 6.58
CA ALA A 131 9.19 1.62 5.41
C ALA A 131 7.90 1.43 4.59
N LEU A 132 7.39 0.20 4.53
CA LEU A 132 6.08 -0.11 3.94
C LEU A 132 4.96 0.60 4.72
N GLY A 133 4.95 0.48 6.04
CA GLY A 133 3.99 1.14 6.93
C GLY A 133 3.99 2.65 6.78
N GLU A 134 5.16 3.27 6.95
CA GLU A 134 5.35 4.73 6.83
C GLU A 134 4.91 5.27 5.47
N ALA A 135 5.15 4.53 4.38
CA ALA A 135 4.74 4.95 3.05
C ALA A 135 3.21 4.96 2.88
N GLY A 136 2.50 3.96 3.42
CA GLY A 136 1.03 3.93 3.38
C GLY A 136 0.41 4.97 4.32
N ASP A 137 0.92 5.08 5.54
CA ASP A 137 0.40 6.02 6.55
C ASP A 137 0.56 7.49 6.13
N ARG A 138 1.68 7.82 5.49
CA ARG A 138 1.90 9.14 4.87
C ARG A 138 0.79 9.48 3.87
N ILE A 139 0.41 8.54 3.01
CA ILE A 139 -0.62 8.77 2.00
C ILE A 139 -1.98 9.00 2.67
N ILE A 140 -2.28 8.25 3.73
CA ILE A 140 -3.52 8.41 4.50
C ILE A 140 -3.57 9.80 5.16
N GLU A 141 -2.47 10.27 5.73
CA GLU A 141 -2.34 11.62 6.30
C GLU A 141 -2.57 12.71 5.28
N ASP A 142 -1.86 12.65 4.15
CA ASP A 142 -1.97 13.64 3.08
C ASP A 142 -3.40 13.64 2.49
N ALA A 143 -4.00 12.46 2.29
CA ALA A 143 -5.37 12.34 1.81
C ALA A 143 -6.40 12.91 2.80
N ALA A 144 -6.26 12.64 4.10
CA ALA A 144 -7.13 13.19 5.12
C ALA A 144 -7.03 14.71 5.19
N ALA A 145 -5.83 15.28 5.05
CA ALA A 145 -5.63 16.72 4.96
C ALA A 145 -6.31 17.31 3.71
N MET A 146 -6.25 16.61 2.57
CA MET A 146 -6.93 17.03 1.34
C MET A 146 -8.45 17.03 1.50
N VAL A 147 -9.03 15.99 2.11
CA VAL A 147 -10.47 15.91 2.40
C VAL A 147 -10.90 17.04 3.33
N ALA A 148 -10.16 17.27 4.42
CA ALA A 148 -10.46 18.34 5.38
C ALA A 148 -10.42 19.73 4.74
N ARG A 149 -9.55 19.93 3.75
CA ARG A 149 -9.44 21.20 3.01
C ARG A 149 -10.54 21.41 1.98
N PHE A 150 -11.07 20.34 1.40
CA PHE A 150 -12.07 20.39 0.32
C PHE A 150 -13.26 19.44 0.57
N PRO A 151 -13.97 19.58 1.70
CA PRO A 151 -15.02 18.63 2.10
C PRO A 151 -16.20 18.61 1.12
N ASP A 152 -16.55 19.75 0.52
CA ASP A 152 -17.66 19.84 -0.44
C ASP A 152 -17.40 19.03 -1.72
N VAL A 153 -16.14 18.89 -2.12
CA VAL A 153 -15.74 18.10 -3.30
C VAL A 153 -15.67 16.61 -2.96
N ALA A 154 -15.24 16.28 -1.74
CA ALA A 154 -15.23 14.91 -1.23
C ALA A 154 -16.65 14.36 -0.99
N ASN A 155 -17.59 15.22 -0.58
CA ASN A 155 -19.01 14.90 -0.37
C ASN A 155 -19.88 15.12 -1.61
N PHE A 156 -19.27 15.23 -2.79
CA PHE A 156 -20.01 15.53 -4.01
C PHE A 156 -20.70 14.27 -4.55
N GLY A 157 -22.04 14.26 -4.50
CA GLY A 157 -22.93 13.23 -5.06
C GLY A 157 -23.90 13.82 -6.07
#